data_AF-H2YV42-F1
#
_entry.id   AF-H2YV42-F1
#
_cell.length_a   1.000
_cell.length_b   1.000
_cell.length_c   1.000
_cell.angle_alpha   90.00
_cell.angle_beta   90.00
_cell.angle_gamma   90.00
#
_symmetry.space_group_name_H-M   'P 1'
#
loop_
_entity.id
_entity.type
_entity.pdbx_description
1 polymer ?
#
loop_
_entity_poly.entity_id
_entity_poly.type
_entity_poly.pdbx_seq_one_letter_code
_entity_poly.pdbx_strand_id
1 'polypeptide(L)'
;MRDEIKNKNLEEKHALRIQLEGAVESLWKQFQAALKNYNETTEERKIAFENLKAKDEKSAKEIETQMRKLQRIQDTINQLRAKMQQNSRECEDRNRRLREEREHVQTHFQQLKSEMNNNREADRAKLTQLTLQSNSAIKKLKKVCDKGEQILRLSEMCRKLETEEEKVLPFYASSLSQEEQEDVEAAVYESPSEPLATIMHEYTSLDNFWKRYNKVLLDKLALDKEKQILSQENQQLRNVLKQYLDGISVNDEILSQNNPLFVVNHKTNV
;
A
#
# COMPACT_ATOMS: atom_id res chain seq x y z
N MET A 1 -60.30 -136.78 81.39
CA MET A 1 -59.82 -137.08 80.01
C MET A 1 -60.41 -136.19 78.91
N ARG A 2 -61.74 -136.07 78.70
CA ARG A 2 -62.29 -135.16 77.64
C ARG A 2 -62.37 -133.68 78.07
N ASP A 3 -62.54 -133.41 79.36
CA ASP A 3 -62.61 -132.03 79.91
C ASP A 3 -61.22 -131.41 80.18
N GLU A 4 -60.19 -132.19 80.49
CA GLU A 4 -58.82 -131.68 80.65
C GLU A 4 -58.21 -131.21 79.32
N ILE A 5 -58.55 -131.86 78.20
CA ILE A 5 -58.08 -131.46 76.86
C ILE A 5 -58.78 -130.17 76.41
N LYS A 6 -60.03 -129.95 76.84
CA LYS A 6 -60.81 -128.74 76.54
C LYS A 6 -60.33 -127.55 77.37
N ASN A 7 -60.01 -127.75 78.65
CA ASN A 7 -59.40 -126.71 79.48
C ASN A 7 -57.98 -126.38 79.01
N LYS A 8 -57.15 -127.36 78.66
CA LYS A 8 -55.83 -127.09 78.04
C LYS A 8 -55.93 -126.29 76.75
N ASN A 9 -56.89 -126.60 75.87
CA ASN A 9 -57.09 -125.83 74.63
C ASN A 9 -57.61 -124.41 74.89
N LEU A 10 -58.46 -124.21 75.90
CA LEU A 10 -58.92 -122.88 76.30
C LEU A 10 -57.80 -122.06 76.92
N GLU A 11 -56.97 -122.67 77.78
CA GLU A 11 -55.77 -122.06 78.35
C GLU A 11 -54.72 -121.75 77.28
N GLU A 12 -54.46 -122.66 76.34
CA GLU A 12 -53.56 -122.43 75.20
C GLU A 12 -54.07 -121.33 74.28
N LYS A 13 -55.38 -121.27 74.00
CA LYS A 13 -55.99 -120.19 73.20
C LYS A 13 -55.96 -118.85 73.94
N HIS A 14 -56.21 -118.83 75.24
CA HIS A 14 -56.10 -117.61 76.04
C HIS A 14 -54.65 -117.14 76.17
N ALA A 15 -53.70 -118.07 76.34
CA ALA A 15 -52.28 -117.79 76.34
C ALA A 15 -51.81 -117.25 74.98
N LEU A 16 -52.27 -117.84 73.86
CA LEU A 16 -51.97 -117.35 72.52
C LEU A 16 -52.54 -115.95 72.30
N ARG A 17 -53.76 -115.68 72.78
CA ARG A 17 -54.39 -114.36 72.70
C ARG A 17 -53.63 -113.31 73.51
N ILE A 18 -53.25 -113.62 74.76
CA ILE A 18 -52.44 -112.74 75.60
C ILE A 18 -51.06 -112.50 74.96
N GLN A 19 -50.48 -113.52 74.34
CA GLN A 19 -49.20 -113.41 73.64
C GLN A 19 -49.31 -112.56 72.36
N LEU A 20 -50.39 -112.70 71.58
CA LEU A 20 -50.66 -111.91 70.39
C LEU A 20 -51.04 -110.46 70.73
N GLU A 21 -51.88 -110.25 71.73
CA GLU A 21 -52.22 -108.92 72.25
C GLU A 21 -50.95 -108.25 72.82
N GLY A 22 -50.12 -108.97 73.57
CA GLY A 22 -48.81 -108.48 74.02
C GLY A 22 -47.82 -108.22 72.88
N ALA A 23 -47.85 -109.01 71.80
CA ALA A 23 -47.04 -108.77 70.61
C ALA A 23 -47.51 -107.54 69.83
N VAL A 24 -48.82 -107.33 69.68
CA VAL A 24 -49.41 -106.14 69.06
C VAL A 24 -49.11 -104.90 69.89
N GLU A 25 -49.22 -104.98 71.22
CA GLU A 25 -48.93 -103.87 72.12
C GLU A 25 -47.43 -103.53 72.15
N SER A 26 -46.56 -104.55 72.05
CA SER A 26 -45.11 -104.38 71.86
C SER A 26 -44.78 -103.75 70.52
N LEU A 27 -45.37 -104.22 69.42
CA LEU A 27 -45.20 -103.64 68.09
C LEU A 27 -45.73 -102.20 68.03
N TRP A 28 -46.84 -101.90 68.69
CA TRP A 28 -47.39 -100.56 68.77
C TRP A 28 -46.46 -99.61 69.56
N LYS A 29 -45.92 -100.06 70.69
CA LYS A 29 -44.89 -99.31 71.45
C LYS A 29 -43.63 -99.09 70.62
N GLN A 30 -43.17 -100.08 69.87
CA GLN A 30 -42.02 -99.96 68.98
C GLN A 30 -42.30 -98.98 67.83
N PHE A 31 -43.48 -99.03 67.21
CA PHE A 31 -43.89 -98.09 66.18
C PHE A 31 -43.97 -96.66 66.73
N GLN A 32 -44.58 -96.48 67.90
CA GLN A 32 -44.71 -95.17 68.54
C GLN A 32 -43.34 -94.61 68.95
N ALA A 33 -42.42 -95.47 69.42
CA ALA A 33 -41.03 -95.10 69.70
C ALA A 33 -40.26 -94.75 68.43
N ALA A 34 -40.40 -95.51 67.34
CA ALA A 34 -39.76 -95.25 66.06
C ALA A 34 -40.28 -93.96 65.41
N LEU A 35 -41.59 -93.72 65.47
CA LEU A 35 -42.22 -92.49 64.97
C LEU A 35 -41.77 -91.27 65.77
N LYS A 36 -41.71 -91.39 67.11
CA LYS A 36 -41.21 -90.33 67.99
C LYS A 36 -39.75 -90.02 67.68
N ASN A 37 -38.90 -91.04 67.56
CA ASN A 37 -37.49 -90.87 67.21
C ASN A 37 -37.30 -90.27 65.80
N TYR A 38 -38.09 -90.68 64.80
CA TYR A 38 -38.06 -90.08 63.47
C TYR A 38 -38.47 -88.60 63.47
N ASN A 39 -39.54 -88.26 64.20
CA ASN A 39 -39.96 -86.87 64.35
C ASN A 39 -38.91 -86.04 65.08
N GLU A 40 -38.38 -86.52 66.21
CA GLU A 40 -37.33 -85.81 66.96
C GLU A 40 -36.06 -85.60 66.12
N THR A 41 -35.63 -86.62 65.35
CA THR A 41 -34.42 -86.53 64.51
C THR A 41 -34.64 -85.74 63.20
N THR A 42 -35.87 -85.64 62.70
CA THR A 42 -36.17 -84.96 61.42
C THR A 42 -36.67 -83.53 61.64
N GLU A 43 -37.29 -83.21 62.77
CA GLU A 43 -37.84 -81.87 63.03
C GLU A 43 -36.75 -80.81 63.07
N GLU A 44 -35.61 -81.08 63.73
CA GLU A 44 -34.47 -80.15 63.72
C GLU A 44 -33.95 -79.90 62.29
N ARG A 45 -33.87 -80.95 61.46
CA ARG A 45 -33.43 -80.84 60.06
C ARG A 45 -34.44 -80.08 59.21
N LYS A 46 -35.74 -80.28 59.46
CA LYS A 46 -36.84 -79.58 58.77
C LYS A 46 -36.82 -78.09 59.10
N ILE A 47 -36.65 -77.73 60.38
CA ILE A 47 -36.50 -76.34 60.81
C ILE A 47 -35.24 -75.71 60.19
N ALA A 48 -34.12 -76.42 60.18
CA ALA A 48 -32.89 -75.94 59.55
C ALA A 48 -33.06 -75.71 58.04
N PHE A 49 -33.75 -76.63 57.34
CA PHE A 49 -34.06 -76.50 55.93
C PHE A 49 -34.96 -75.29 55.64
N GLU A 50 -36.05 -75.11 56.39
CA GLU A 50 -36.95 -73.95 56.22
C GLU A 50 -36.21 -72.63 56.49
N ASN A 51 -35.33 -72.59 57.50
CA ASN A 51 -34.49 -71.41 57.75
C ASN A 51 -33.51 -71.12 56.61
N LEU A 52 -32.87 -72.15 56.04
CA LEU A 52 -31.97 -71.99 54.89
C LEU A 52 -32.74 -71.56 53.65
N LYS A 53 -33.90 -72.14 53.39
CA LYS A 53 -34.79 -71.76 52.28
C LYS A 53 -35.26 -70.31 52.40
N ALA A 54 -35.66 -69.88 53.60
CA ALA A 54 -36.06 -68.50 53.83
C ALA A 54 -34.90 -67.50 53.65
N LYS A 55 -33.66 -67.90 53.99
CA LYS A 55 -32.46 -67.10 53.71
C LYS A 55 -32.18 -67.05 52.21
N ASP A 56 -32.23 -68.19 51.52
CA ASP A 56 -32.01 -68.28 50.08
C ASP A 56 -33.02 -67.44 49.29
N GLU A 57 -34.30 -67.47 49.66
CA GLU A 57 -35.34 -66.64 49.04
C GLU A 57 -35.08 -65.13 49.25
N LYS A 58 -34.61 -64.73 50.44
CA LYS A 58 -34.22 -63.34 50.71
C LYS A 58 -33.00 -62.94 49.87
N SER A 59 -31.96 -63.78 49.84
CA SER A 59 -30.76 -63.54 49.04
C SER A 59 -31.07 -63.49 47.54
N ALA A 60 -31.98 -64.33 47.03
CA ALA A 60 -32.41 -64.31 45.65
C ALA A 60 -33.12 -62.98 45.29
N LYS A 61 -34.03 -62.50 46.15
CA LYS A 61 -34.68 -61.20 45.98
C LYS A 61 -33.66 -60.05 46.03
N GLU A 62 -32.70 -60.09 46.94
CA GLU A 62 -31.63 -59.10 47.02
C GLU A 62 -30.77 -59.10 45.75
N ILE A 63 -30.32 -60.26 45.27
CA ILE A 63 -29.56 -60.39 44.02
C ILE A 63 -30.35 -59.81 42.85
N GLU A 64 -31.65 -60.11 42.73
CA GLU A 64 -32.48 -59.57 41.66
C GLU A 64 -32.56 -58.04 41.70
N THR A 65 -32.76 -57.45 42.89
CA THR A 65 -32.79 -55.98 43.04
C THR A 65 -31.44 -55.34 42.69
N GLN A 66 -30.33 -55.96 43.11
CA GLN A 66 -28.98 -55.47 42.79
C GLN A 66 -28.65 -55.62 41.31
N MET A 67 -29.04 -56.73 40.66
CA MET A 67 -28.88 -56.91 39.21
C MET A 67 -29.63 -55.82 38.43
N ARG A 68 -30.88 -55.52 38.81
CA ARG A 68 -31.65 -54.42 38.20
C ARG A 68 -30.97 -53.07 38.42
N LYS A 69 -30.42 -52.83 39.61
CA LYS A 69 -29.69 -51.59 39.92
C LYS A 69 -28.39 -51.47 39.11
N LEU A 70 -27.62 -52.55 38.99
CA LEU A 70 -26.42 -52.63 38.17
C LEU A 70 -26.74 -52.33 36.70
N GLN A 71 -27.81 -52.92 36.16
CA GLN A 71 -28.22 -52.65 34.79
C GLN A 71 -28.54 -51.17 34.56
N ARG A 72 -29.33 -50.53 35.46
CA ARG A 72 -29.65 -49.10 35.35
C ARG A 72 -28.42 -48.20 35.41
N ILE A 73 -27.49 -48.52 36.32
CA ILE A 73 -26.23 -47.78 36.42
C ILE A 73 -25.40 -47.97 35.15
N GLN A 74 -25.31 -49.20 34.62
CA GLN A 74 -24.59 -49.50 33.39
C GLN A 74 -25.18 -48.75 32.18
N ASP A 75 -26.51 -48.72 32.05
CA ASP A 75 -27.20 -47.98 30.99
C ASP A 75 -26.92 -46.47 31.11
N THR A 76 -26.94 -45.94 32.34
CA THR A 76 -26.60 -44.52 32.61
C THR A 76 -25.15 -44.22 32.25
N ILE A 77 -24.20 -45.09 32.61
CA ILE A 77 -22.78 -44.96 32.23
C ILE A 77 -22.65 -44.95 30.71
N ASN A 78 -23.32 -45.85 30.01
CA ASN A 78 -23.27 -45.92 28.55
C ASN A 78 -23.84 -44.65 27.89
N GLN A 79 -24.97 -44.14 28.39
CA GLN A 79 -25.55 -42.88 27.92
C GLN A 79 -24.63 -41.68 28.17
N LEU A 80 -24.04 -41.58 29.36
CA LEU A 80 -23.11 -40.50 29.69
C LEU A 80 -21.84 -40.58 28.83
N ARG A 81 -21.29 -41.78 28.61
CA ARG A 81 -20.15 -41.97 27.70
C ARG A 81 -20.47 -41.54 26.27
N ALA A 82 -21.65 -41.89 25.76
CA ALA A 82 -22.10 -41.46 24.44
C ALA A 82 -22.21 -39.92 24.35
N LYS A 83 -22.82 -39.28 25.37
CA LYS A 83 -22.92 -37.82 25.45
C LYS A 83 -21.55 -37.14 25.52
N MET A 84 -20.62 -37.67 26.32
CA MET A 84 -19.26 -37.15 26.40
C MET A 84 -18.54 -37.24 25.05
N GLN A 85 -18.66 -38.37 24.36
CA GLN A 85 -18.05 -38.56 23.04
C GLN A 85 -18.65 -37.61 22.00
N GLN A 86 -19.97 -37.45 22.00
CA GLN A 86 -20.65 -36.50 21.12
C GLN A 86 -20.18 -35.07 21.37
N ASN A 87 -20.16 -34.63 22.63
CA ASN A 87 -19.71 -33.29 23.00
C ASN A 87 -18.23 -33.05 22.64
N SER A 88 -17.36 -34.05 22.79
CA SER A 88 -15.96 -33.95 22.35
C SER A 88 -15.86 -33.69 20.85
N ARG A 89 -16.58 -34.47 20.04
CA ARG A 89 -16.60 -34.33 18.58
C ARG A 89 -17.15 -32.96 18.14
N GLU A 90 -18.26 -32.52 18.74
CA GLU A 90 -18.85 -31.22 18.44
C GLU A 90 -17.90 -30.06 18.81
N CYS A 91 -17.20 -30.16 19.94
CA CYS A 91 -16.21 -29.18 20.36
C CYS A 91 -15.01 -29.15 19.40
N GLU A 92 -14.49 -30.31 19.00
CA GLU A 92 -13.40 -30.43 18.03
C GLU A 92 -13.78 -29.84 16.68
N ASP A 93 -14.95 -30.18 16.15
CA ASP A 93 -15.45 -29.65 14.88
C ASP A 93 -15.67 -28.13 14.94
N ARG A 94 -16.24 -27.62 16.04
CA ARG A 94 -16.42 -26.17 16.24
C ARG A 94 -15.09 -25.44 16.30
N ASN A 95 -14.12 -25.98 17.04
CA ASN A 95 -12.79 -25.41 17.14
C ASN A 95 -12.04 -25.45 15.81
N ARG A 96 -12.21 -26.52 15.01
CA ARG A 96 -11.63 -26.62 13.67
C ARG A 96 -12.18 -25.53 12.76
N ARG A 97 -13.51 -25.36 12.68
CA ARG A 97 -14.16 -24.31 11.87
C ARG A 97 -13.70 -22.91 12.27
N LEU A 98 -13.66 -22.61 13.57
CA LEU A 98 -13.20 -21.31 14.05
C LEU A 98 -11.73 -21.03 13.69
N ARG A 99 -10.87 -22.06 13.68
CA ARG A 99 -9.47 -21.91 13.24
C ARG A 99 -9.37 -21.63 11.75
N GLU A 100 -10.12 -22.37 10.93
CA GLU A 100 -10.18 -22.19 9.48
C GLU A 100 -10.68 -20.78 9.12
N GLU A 101 -11.77 -20.31 9.74
CA GLU A 101 -12.29 -18.95 9.54
C GLU A 101 -11.27 -17.89 9.96
N ARG A 102 -10.63 -18.05 11.12
CA ARG A 102 -9.58 -17.14 11.60
C ARG A 102 -8.42 -17.07 10.61
N GLU A 103 -7.96 -18.21 10.11
CA GLU A 103 -6.86 -18.26 9.14
C GLU A 103 -7.26 -17.61 7.81
N HIS A 104 -8.48 -17.85 7.33
CA HIS A 104 -8.99 -17.22 6.13
C HIS A 104 -9.01 -15.69 6.25
N VAL A 105 -9.56 -15.15 7.35
CA VAL A 105 -9.57 -13.71 7.63
C VAL A 105 -8.16 -13.15 7.77
N GLN A 106 -7.25 -13.90 8.40
CA GLN A 106 -5.85 -13.50 8.56
C GLN A 106 -5.13 -13.37 7.20
N THR A 107 -5.36 -14.31 6.28
CA THR A 107 -4.79 -14.25 4.93
C THR A 107 -5.31 -13.05 4.15
N HIS A 108 -6.63 -12.81 4.17
CA HIS A 108 -7.24 -11.63 3.54
C HIS A 108 -6.69 -10.33 4.11
N PHE A 109 -6.53 -10.26 5.44
CA PHE A 109 -5.95 -9.09 6.09
C PHE A 109 -4.51 -8.84 5.64
N GLN A 110 -3.68 -9.89 5.52
CA GLN A 110 -2.30 -9.76 5.05
C GLN A 110 -2.24 -9.31 3.58
N GLN A 111 -3.09 -9.86 2.72
CA GLN A 111 -3.18 -9.46 1.31
C GLN A 111 -3.59 -7.99 1.19
N LEU A 112 -4.67 -7.59 1.86
CA LEU A 112 -5.14 -6.20 1.85
C LEU A 112 -4.09 -5.23 2.41
N LYS A 113 -3.38 -5.62 3.47
CA LYS A 113 -2.29 -4.81 4.04
C LYS A 113 -1.13 -4.64 3.04
N SER A 114 -0.79 -5.70 2.31
CA SER A 114 0.23 -5.63 1.26
C SER A 114 -0.19 -4.70 0.12
N GLU A 115 -1.43 -4.84 -0.37
CA GLU A 115 -1.97 -3.98 -1.41
C GLU A 115 -2.03 -2.51 -0.98
N MET A 116 -2.47 -2.24 0.26
CA MET A 116 -2.51 -0.88 0.80
C MET A 116 -1.10 -0.26 0.86
N ASN A 117 -0.09 -1.03 1.27
CA ASN A 117 1.29 -0.54 1.31
C ASN A 117 1.83 -0.26 -0.09
N ASN A 118 1.61 -1.18 -1.04
CA ASN A 118 2.02 -1.01 -2.43
C ASN A 118 1.38 0.24 -3.06
N ASN A 119 0.08 0.46 -2.82
CA ASN A 119 -0.62 1.65 -3.30
C ASN A 119 -0.06 2.93 -2.68
N ARG A 120 0.21 2.94 -1.37
CA ARG A 120 0.82 4.11 -0.70
C ARG A 120 2.22 4.41 -1.23
N GLU A 121 3.02 3.40 -1.55
CA GLU A 121 4.34 3.59 -2.16
C GLU A 121 4.24 4.11 -3.60
N ALA A 122 3.34 3.55 -4.41
CA ALA A 122 3.09 4.01 -5.76
C ALA A 122 2.62 5.47 -5.80
N ASP A 123 1.70 5.86 -4.93
CA ASP A 123 1.19 7.22 -4.85
C ASP A 123 2.25 8.20 -4.35
N ARG A 124 3.09 7.80 -3.40
CA ARG A 124 4.27 8.58 -2.98
C ARG A 124 5.22 8.81 -4.15
N ALA A 125 5.54 7.76 -4.91
CA ALA A 125 6.43 7.88 -6.07
C ALA A 125 5.86 8.82 -7.14
N LYS A 126 4.56 8.70 -7.46
CA LYS A 126 3.87 9.61 -8.39
C LYS A 126 3.91 11.05 -7.90
N LEU A 127 3.65 11.29 -6.61
CA LEU A 127 3.68 12.63 -6.03
C LEU A 127 5.09 13.25 -6.10
N THR A 128 6.12 12.46 -5.79
CA THR A 128 7.52 12.90 -5.93
C THR A 128 7.85 13.25 -7.37
N GLN A 129 7.46 12.41 -8.32
CA GLN A 129 7.68 12.65 -9.74
C GLN A 129 6.98 13.93 -10.22
N LEU A 130 5.69 14.09 -9.89
CA LEU A 130 4.90 15.28 -10.23
C LEU A 130 5.53 16.54 -9.66
N THR A 131 5.98 16.49 -8.41
CA THR A 131 6.62 17.63 -7.73
C THR A 131 7.92 18.01 -8.43
N LEU A 132 8.74 17.03 -8.81
CA LEU A 132 10.03 17.28 -9.47
C LEU A 132 9.83 17.84 -10.89
N GLN A 133 8.90 17.27 -11.66
CA GLN A 133 8.58 17.73 -13.01
C GLN A 133 7.96 19.13 -12.99
N SER A 134 7.00 19.39 -12.09
CA SER A 134 6.38 20.71 -11.94
C SER A 134 7.42 21.77 -11.56
N ASN A 135 8.29 21.49 -10.59
CA ASN A 135 9.35 22.43 -10.21
C ASN A 135 10.35 22.68 -11.35
N SER A 136 10.67 21.65 -12.15
CA SER A 136 11.53 21.81 -13.32
C SER A 136 10.87 22.70 -14.38
N ALA A 137 9.59 22.49 -14.65
CA ALA A 137 8.81 23.31 -15.58
C ALA A 137 8.71 24.77 -15.10
N ILE A 138 8.40 25.00 -13.81
CA ILE A 138 8.34 26.34 -13.21
C ILE A 138 9.70 27.04 -13.35
N LYS A 139 10.81 26.36 -13.06
CA LYS A 139 12.15 26.93 -13.22
C LYS A 139 12.46 27.30 -14.67
N LYS A 140 12.06 26.47 -15.64
CA LYS A 140 12.24 26.76 -17.07
C LYS A 140 11.41 27.96 -17.49
N LEU A 141 10.13 28.00 -17.13
CA LEU A 141 9.23 29.11 -17.45
C LEU A 141 9.72 30.42 -16.82
N LYS A 142 10.17 30.39 -15.57
CA LYS A 142 10.74 31.56 -14.90
C LYS A 142 11.94 32.11 -15.67
N LYS A 143 12.87 31.26 -16.12
CA LYS A 143 14.00 31.70 -16.97
C LYS A 143 13.54 32.35 -18.28
N VAL A 144 12.46 31.87 -18.90
CA VAL A 144 11.89 32.48 -20.11
C VAL A 144 11.28 33.84 -19.79
N CYS A 145 10.54 33.96 -18.70
CA CYS A 145 10.00 35.24 -18.23
C CYS A 145 11.13 36.24 -17.93
N ASP A 146 12.16 35.83 -17.19
CA ASP A 146 13.31 36.68 -16.85
C ASP A 146 14.02 37.20 -18.12
N LYS A 147 14.17 36.34 -19.15
CA LYS A 147 14.71 36.75 -20.46
C LYS A 147 13.79 37.73 -21.18
N GLY A 148 12.48 37.48 -21.18
CA GLY A 148 11.48 38.38 -21.76
C GLY A 148 11.51 39.75 -21.11
N GLU A 149 11.56 39.81 -19.77
CA GLU A 149 11.70 41.06 -19.02
C GLU A 149 13.00 41.79 -19.34
N GLN A 150 14.12 41.06 -19.50
CA GLN A 150 15.39 41.66 -19.88
C GLN A 150 15.31 42.30 -21.28
N ILE A 151 14.70 41.62 -22.24
CA ILE A 151 14.48 42.15 -23.59
C ILE A 151 13.62 43.41 -23.54
N LEU A 152 12.53 43.40 -22.77
CA LEU A 152 11.67 44.58 -22.60
C LEU A 152 12.41 45.75 -21.95
N ARG A 153 13.17 45.49 -20.88
CA ARG A 153 13.99 46.52 -20.22
C ARG A 153 15.04 47.12 -21.17
N LEU A 154 15.73 46.29 -21.94
CA LEU A 154 16.68 46.75 -22.94
C LEU A 154 15.98 47.56 -24.03
N SER A 155 14.83 47.11 -24.53
CA SER A 155 14.03 47.84 -25.51
C SER A 155 13.61 49.22 -24.99
N GLU A 156 13.19 49.32 -23.72
CA GLU A 156 12.83 50.60 -23.10
C GLU A 156 14.03 51.54 -22.95
N MET A 157 15.19 51.00 -22.57
CA MET A 157 16.44 51.77 -22.48
C MET A 157 16.90 52.27 -23.86
N CYS A 158 16.87 51.42 -24.88
CA CYS A 158 17.18 51.79 -26.26
C CYS A 158 16.20 52.87 -26.77
N ARG A 159 14.90 52.72 -26.48
CA ARG A 159 13.86 53.68 -26.89
C ARG A 159 14.08 55.10 -26.34
N LYS A 160 14.78 55.26 -25.22
CA LYS A 160 15.16 56.58 -24.70
C LYS A 160 16.19 57.31 -25.57
N LEU A 161 16.99 56.57 -26.32
CA LEU A 161 18.04 57.10 -27.20
C LEU A 161 17.55 57.34 -28.63
N GLU A 162 16.34 56.91 -28.96
CA GLU A 162 15.73 57.11 -30.26
C GLU A 162 15.16 58.52 -30.41
N THR A 163 15.24 59.04 -31.62
CA THR A 163 14.62 60.31 -32.02
C THR A 163 13.09 60.20 -31.98
N GLU A 164 12.40 61.34 -31.91
CA GLU A 164 10.92 61.34 -31.94
C GLU A 164 10.37 60.79 -33.26
N GLU A 165 11.07 61.02 -34.39
CA GLU A 165 10.72 60.45 -35.68
C GLU A 165 10.75 58.91 -35.64
N GLU A 166 11.82 58.31 -35.11
CA GLU A 166 11.97 56.85 -34.98
C GLU A 166 10.99 56.21 -33.99
N LYS A 167 10.47 56.99 -33.03
CA LYS A 167 9.45 56.54 -32.07
C LYS A 167 8.05 56.55 -32.68
N VAL A 168 7.75 57.49 -33.58
CA VAL A 168 6.44 57.66 -34.22
C VAL A 168 6.33 56.84 -35.50
N LEU A 169 7.41 56.76 -36.28
CA LEU A 169 7.54 56.00 -37.53
C LEU A 169 8.72 55.02 -37.43
N PRO A 170 8.59 53.92 -36.66
CA PRO A 170 9.69 52.97 -36.45
C PRO A 170 10.06 52.17 -37.72
N PHE A 171 9.12 52.07 -38.66
CA PHE A 171 9.25 51.32 -39.89
C PHE A 171 9.07 52.28 -41.06
N TYR A 172 10.14 52.48 -41.81
CA TYR A 172 10.15 53.37 -42.97
C TYR A 172 9.43 52.71 -44.14
N ALA A 173 8.85 53.53 -45.01
CA ALA A 173 8.27 53.06 -46.25
C ALA A 173 9.34 52.32 -47.07
N SER A 174 8.95 51.20 -47.65
CA SER A 174 9.82 50.44 -48.55
C SER A 174 10.28 51.36 -49.68
N SER A 175 11.58 51.36 -49.94
CA SER A 175 12.14 52.02 -51.12
C SER A 175 12.01 51.17 -52.38
N LEU A 176 11.49 49.94 -52.24
CA LEU A 176 11.26 49.03 -53.34
C LEU A 176 10.02 49.45 -54.12
N SER A 177 10.07 49.24 -55.44
CA SER A 177 8.92 49.33 -56.32
C SER A 177 7.91 48.22 -56.00
N GLN A 178 6.68 48.38 -56.47
CA GLN A 178 5.62 47.40 -56.25
C GLN A 178 5.98 46.01 -56.82
N GLU A 179 6.66 45.98 -57.95
CA GLU A 179 7.15 44.75 -58.61
C GLU A 179 8.21 44.04 -57.75
N GLU A 180 9.18 44.80 -57.22
CA GLU A 180 10.20 44.27 -56.30
C GLU A 180 9.60 43.82 -54.95
N GLN A 181 8.52 44.46 -54.51
CA GLN A 181 7.81 44.07 -53.29
C GLN A 181 7.13 42.70 -53.47
N GLU A 182 6.48 42.49 -54.62
CA GLU A 182 5.84 41.23 -54.99
C GLU A 182 6.87 40.09 -55.15
N ASP A 183 8.04 40.38 -55.72
CA ASP A 183 9.14 39.42 -55.83
C ASP A 183 9.70 39.00 -54.46
N VAL A 184 9.87 39.95 -53.54
CA VAL A 184 10.33 39.66 -52.17
C VAL A 184 9.29 38.83 -51.42
N GLU A 185 8.00 39.15 -51.54
CA GLU A 185 6.93 38.34 -50.94
C GLU A 185 6.92 36.92 -51.51
N ALA A 186 7.03 36.76 -52.83
CA ALA A 186 7.09 35.45 -53.47
C ALA A 186 8.29 34.62 -52.99
N ALA A 187 9.47 35.23 -52.89
CA ALA A 187 10.69 34.58 -52.41
C ALA A 187 10.62 34.14 -50.94
N VAL A 188 9.82 34.84 -50.10
CA VAL A 188 9.59 34.43 -48.70
C VAL A 188 8.72 33.16 -48.61
N TYR A 189 7.82 32.93 -49.56
CA TYR A 189 7.00 31.70 -49.61
C TYR A 189 7.73 30.51 -50.26
N GLU A 190 8.84 30.74 -50.94
CA GLU A 190 9.68 29.66 -51.47
C GLU A 190 10.34 28.87 -50.34
N SER A 191 10.40 27.55 -50.51
CA SER A 191 11.08 26.68 -49.55
C SER A 191 12.59 26.95 -49.59
N PRO A 192 13.23 27.25 -48.44
CA PRO A 192 14.65 27.57 -48.42
C PRO A 192 15.49 26.42 -48.99
N SER A 193 16.30 26.70 -50.00
CA SER A 193 17.17 25.70 -50.65
C SER A 193 18.54 25.59 -49.97
N GLU A 194 19.02 26.67 -49.35
CA GLU A 194 20.32 26.74 -48.69
C GLU A 194 20.22 26.71 -47.16
N PRO A 195 21.25 26.21 -46.45
CA PRO A 195 21.29 26.21 -44.98
C PRO A 195 21.16 27.60 -44.38
N LEU A 196 21.78 28.62 -44.99
CA LEU A 196 21.68 30.00 -44.52
C LEU A 196 20.26 30.55 -44.74
N ALA A 197 19.64 30.27 -45.88
CA ALA A 197 18.27 30.66 -46.18
C ALA A 197 17.28 30.04 -45.17
N THR A 198 17.53 28.80 -44.74
CA THR A 198 16.69 28.13 -43.72
C THR A 198 16.75 28.86 -42.38
N ILE A 199 17.94 29.25 -41.94
CA ILE A 199 18.13 30.02 -40.71
C ILE A 199 17.50 31.40 -40.84
N MET A 200 17.70 32.09 -41.96
CA MET A 200 17.10 33.41 -42.20
C MET A 200 15.57 33.34 -42.20
N HIS A 201 15.00 32.24 -42.71
CA HIS A 201 13.56 32.03 -42.71
C HIS A 201 12.98 31.92 -41.28
N GLU A 202 13.71 31.31 -40.33
CA GLU A 202 13.32 31.27 -38.90
C GLU A 202 13.26 32.68 -38.27
N TYR A 203 14.02 33.64 -38.80
CA TYR A 203 14.09 35.02 -38.31
C TYR A 203 13.30 36.02 -39.15
N THR A 204 12.47 35.58 -40.09
CA THR A 204 11.62 36.47 -40.93
C THR A 204 10.78 37.43 -40.07
N SER A 205 10.33 36.98 -38.89
CA SER A 205 9.61 37.81 -37.92
C SER A 205 10.39 39.01 -37.35
N LEU A 206 11.72 39.02 -37.51
CA LEU A 206 12.62 40.09 -37.09
C LEU A 206 13.04 41.04 -38.23
N ASP A 207 12.48 40.91 -39.43
CA ASP A 207 12.84 41.76 -40.57
C ASP A 207 12.72 43.26 -40.25
N ASN A 208 11.62 43.66 -39.61
CA ASN A 208 11.40 45.03 -39.17
C ASN A 208 12.44 45.51 -38.13
N PHE A 209 12.94 44.61 -37.27
CA PHE A 209 14.02 44.95 -36.34
C PHE A 209 15.31 45.27 -37.10
N TRP A 210 15.65 44.45 -38.10
CA TRP A 210 16.86 44.66 -38.92
C TRP A 210 16.76 45.90 -39.80
N LYS A 211 15.60 46.19 -40.39
CA LYS A 211 15.35 47.44 -41.11
C LYS A 211 15.65 48.66 -40.24
N ARG A 212 15.14 48.65 -39.00
CA ARG A 212 15.36 49.72 -38.02
C ARG A 212 16.82 49.84 -37.61
N TYR A 213 17.48 48.72 -37.32
CA TYR A 213 18.90 48.67 -36.97
C TYR A 213 19.77 49.23 -38.10
N ASN A 214 19.52 48.82 -39.35
CA ASN A 214 20.29 49.23 -40.51
C ASN A 214 20.15 50.73 -40.79
N LYS A 215 18.96 51.31 -40.61
CA LYS A 215 18.80 52.78 -40.71
C LYS A 215 19.72 53.48 -39.70
N VAL A 216 19.60 53.15 -38.41
CA VAL A 216 20.38 53.82 -37.35
C VAL A 216 21.89 53.64 -37.60
N LEU A 217 22.30 52.50 -38.15
CA LEU A 217 23.68 52.27 -38.54
C LEU A 217 24.14 53.21 -39.67
N LEU A 218 23.30 53.43 -40.69
CA LEU A 218 23.59 54.38 -41.77
C LEU A 218 23.68 55.82 -41.25
N ASP A 219 22.74 56.22 -40.38
CA ASP A 219 22.73 57.55 -39.77
C ASP A 219 23.99 57.78 -38.93
N LYS A 220 24.38 56.78 -38.13
CA LYS A 220 25.63 56.81 -37.35
C LYS A 220 26.86 56.94 -38.25
N LEU A 221 26.92 56.23 -39.37
CA LEU A 221 28.01 56.36 -40.35
C LEU A 221 28.06 57.74 -41.00
N ALA A 222 26.91 58.34 -41.30
CA ALA A 222 26.83 59.70 -41.82
C ALA A 222 27.35 60.73 -40.81
N LEU A 223 26.91 60.64 -39.54
CA LEU A 223 27.39 61.49 -38.45
C LEU A 223 28.89 61.34 -38.19
N ASP A 224 29.41 60.10 -38.22
CA ASP A 224 30.84 59.85 -38.07
C ASP A 224 31.66 60.53 -39.19
N LYS A 225 31.16 60.50 -40.43
CA LYS A 225 31.80 61.17 -41.57
C LYS A 225 31.75 62.69 -41.45
N GLU A 226 30.61 63.26 -41.06
CA GLU A 226 30.47 64.71 -40.88
C GLU A 226 31.35 65.23 -39.75
N LYS A 227 31.42 64.50 -38.63
CA LYS A 227 32.34 64.79 -37.53
C LYS A 227 33.80 64.81 -37.99
N GLN A 228 34.21 63.86 -38.84
CA GLN A 228 35.57 63.83 -39.39
C GLN A 228 35.85 65.07 -40.25
N ILE A 229 34.92 65.47 -41.11
CA ILE A 229 35.04 66.66 -41.96
C ILE A 229 35.15 67.92 -41.08
N LEU A 230 34.22 68.13 -40.15
CA LEU A 230 34.21 69.28 -39.26
C LEU A 230 35.48 69.33 -38.38
N SER A 231 36.01 68.19 -37.96
CA SER A 231 37.27 68.13 -37.22
C SER A 231 38.47 68.56 -38.07
N GLN A 232 38.51 68.18 -39.34
CA GLN A 232 39.56 68.61 -40.27
C GLN A 232 39.46 70.10 -40.56
N GLU A 233 38.26 70.61 -40.82
CA GLU A 233 38.02 72.04 -41.03
C GLU A 233 38.39 72.85 -39.78
N ASN A 234 38.01 72.40 -38.58
CA ASN A 234 38.39 73.08 -37.34
C ASN A 234 39.91 73.13 -37.16
N GLN A 235 40.61 72.04 -37.51
CA GLN A 235 42.07 72.00 -37.48
C GLN A 235 42.68 72.97 -38.50
N GLN A 236 42.14 73.04 -39.71
CA GLN A 236 42.59 74.00 -40.74
C GLN A 236 42.35 75.45 -40.29
N LEU A 237 41.18 75.77 -39.76
CA LEU A 237 40.86 77.10 -39.25
C LEU A 237 41.76 77.49 -38.09
N ARG A 238 42.05 76.58 -37.16
CA ARG A 238 43.02 76.80 -36.07
C ARG A 238 44.42 77.07 -36.63
N ASN A 239 44.84 76.37 -37.67
CA ASN A 239 46.13 76.59 -38.32
C ASN A 239 46.19 77.96 -39.02
N VAL A 240 45.14 78.34 -39.75
CA VAL A 240 45.05 79.66 -40.41
C VAL A 240 45.01 80.78 -39.38
N LEU A 241 44.25 80.63 -38.29
CA LEU A 241 44.21 81.59 -37.21
C LEU A 241 45.59 81.70 -36.53
N LYS A 242 46.28 80.59 -36.30
CA LYS A 242 47.66 80.59 -35.79
C LYS A 242 48.56 81.39 -36.74
N GLN A 243 48.54 81.10 -38.04
CA GLN A 243 49.34 81.82 -39.04
C GLN A 243 49.02 83.32 -39.08
N TYR A 244 47.74 83.72 -38.95
CA TYR A 244 47.36 85.13 -38.92
C TYR A 244 47.84 85.85 -37.66
N LEU A 245 47.69 85.22 -36.49
CA LEU A 245 48.22 85.74 -35.23
C LEU A 245 49.75 85.84 -35.28
N ASP A 246 50.40 84.85 -35.86
CA ASP A 246 51.84 84.84 -36.12
C ASP A 246 52.25 85.90 -37.17
N GLY A 247 51.36 86.30 -38.08
CA GLY A 247 51.63 87.37 -39.03
C GLY A 247 51.54 88.79 -38.44
N ILE A 248 50.81 88.97 -37.33
CA ILE A 248 50.56 90.28 -36.70
C ILE A 248 51.36 90.46 -35.41
N SER A 249 51.64 89.37 -34.69
CA SER A 249 52.49 89.36 -33.51
C SER A 249 53.96 89.27 -33.92
N VAL A 250 54.86 89.75 -33.07
CA VAL A 250 56.30 89.45 -33.19
C VAL A 250 56.66 88.58 -32.00
N ASN A 251 56.92 87.31 -32.27
CA ASN A 251 57.27 86.30 -31.27
C ASN A 251 58.52 85.52 -31.75
N ASP A 252 59.23 84.87 -30.82
CA ASP A 252 60.49 84.19 -31.12
C ASP A 252 60.33 83.02 -32.11
N GLU A 253 59.15 82.38 -32.13
CA GLU A 253 58.82 81.32 -33.09
C GLU A 253 58.82 81.86 -34.54
N ILE A 254 58.23 83.04 -34.79
CA ILE A 254 58.18 83.67 -36.11
C ILE A 254 59.57 84.12 -36.57
N LEU A 255 60.36 84.74 -35.67
CA LEU A 255 61.70 85.23 -35.99
C LEU A 255 62.67 84.09 -36.35
N SER A 256 62.41 82.87 -35.86
CA SER A 256 63.17 81.67 -36.17
C SER A 256 62.81 81.02 -37.53
N GLN A 257 61.67 81.37 -38.11
CA GLN A 257 61.19 80.85 -39.40
C GLN A 257 61.36 81.90 -40.50
N ASN A 258 61.29 81.50 -41.78
CA ASN A 258 61.27 82.47 -42.89
C ASN A 258 60.06 83.40 -42.72
N ASN A 259 60.32 84.69 -42.56
CA ASN A 259 59.29 85.68 -42.27
C ASN A 259 59.50 86.95 -43.11
N PRO A 260 58.43 87.71 -43.40
CA PRO A 260 58.54 88.96 -44.15
C PRO A 260 59.14 90.12 -43.33
N LEU A 261 59.31 89.96 -42.00
CA LEU A 261 59.83 90.99 -41.10
C LEU A 261 61.37 91.10 -41.16
N PHE A 262 62.08 90.01 -41.51
CA PHE A 262 63.53 89.97 -41.63
C PHE A 262 63.97 89.19 -42.88
N VAL A 263 64.17 89.91 -43.99
CA VAL A 263 64.53 89.32 -45.29
C VAL A 263 66.03 89.16 -45.43
N VAL A 264 66.51 87.92 -45.44
CA VAL A 264 67.92 87.57 -45.70
C VAL A 264 68.03 86.92 -47.08
N ASN A 265 68.94 87.43 -47.93
CA ASN A 265 69.22 86.87 -49.26
C ASN A 265 68.01 86.79 -50.22
N HIS A 266 67.16 87.83 -50.25
CA HIS A 266 66.02 87.95 -51.19
C HIS A 266 64.99 86.81 -51.10
N LYS A 267 64.99 86.02 -50.01
CA LYS A 267 63.99 84.99 -49.77
C LYS A 267 62.95 85.53 -48.78
N THR A 268 61.79 85.88 -49.31
CA THR A 268 60.56 86.12 -48.54
C THR A 268 59.65 84.91 -48.69
N ASN A 269 58.86 84.59 -47.65
CA ASN A 269 57.73 83.67 -47.77
C ASN A 269 56.64 84.34 -48.63
N VAL A 270 56.70 84.13 -49.95
CA VAL A 270 55.54 84.18 -50.85
C VAL A 270 55.30 82.76 -51.32
#